data_AF-A0A932HEV0-F1
#
_entry.id   AF-A0A932HEV0-F1
#
_cell.length_a   1.000
_cell.length_b   1.000
_cell.length_c   1.000
_cell.angle_alpha   90.00
_cell.angle_beta   90.00
_cell.angle_gamma   90.00
#
_symmetry.space_group_name_H-M   'P 1'
#
loop_
_entity.id
_entity.type
_entity.pdbx_description
1 polymer ?
#
loop_
_entity_poly.entity_id
_entity_poly.type
_entity_poly.pdbx_seq_one_letter_code
_entity_poly.pdbx_strand_id
1 'polypeptide(L)' 'ERLVARAPGKSETLKRPKADRDVLRLEEELSQRLGTTVRIRAGAKKGSGTPVISYRTLDQLEATLARL' A
#
# COMPACT_ATOMS: atom_id res chain seq x y z
N GLU A 1 -10.26 -21.69 -39.91
CA GLU A 1 -8.98 -21.02 -39.59
C GLU A 1 -8.74 -21.03 -38.07
N ARG A 2 -7.60 -20.50 -37.59
CA ARG A 2 -6.98 -20.87 -36.32
C ARG A 2 -7.74 -20.38 -35.07
N LEU A 3 -7.81 -21.27 -34.07
CA LEU A 3 -8.29 -20.98 -32.72
C LEU A 3 -7.42 -19.90 -32.07
N VAL A 4 -8.05 -18.85 -31.54
CA VAL A 4 -7.36 -17.78 -30.82
C VAL A 4 -7.01 -18.26 -29.41
N ALA A 5 -5.76 -18.63 -29.20
CA ALA A 5 -5.24 -19.01 -27.89
C ALA A 5 -5.19 -17.79 -26.96
N ARG A 6 -6.28 -17.54 -26.22
CA ARG A 6 -6.25 -16.64 -25.05
C ARG A 6 -5.27 -17.23 -24.04
N ALA A 7 -4.18 -16.53 -23.76
CA ALA A 7 -3.22 -16.93 -22.75
C ALA A 7 -3.93 -17.06 -21.38
N PRO A 8 -3.75 -18.16 -20.64
CA PRO A 8 -4.27 -18.28 -19.29
C PRO A 8 -3.43 -17.36 -18.36
N GLY A 9 -3.97 -16.17 -18.10
CA GLY A 9 -3.42 -15.20 -17.15
C GLY A 9 -3.54 -15.66 -15.70
N LYS A 10 -2.75 -16.68 -15.34
CA LYS A 10 -2.43 -17.18 -13.98
C LYS A 10 -3.59 -17.28 -12.99
N SER A 11 -4.06 -18.50 -12.79
CA SER A 11 -4.85 -18.91 -11.63
C SER A 11 -4.23 -18.47 -10.30
N GLU A 12 -5.03 -17.72 -9.54
CA GLU A 12 -5.52 -18.07 -8.20
C GLU A 12 -4.54 -18.47 -7.07
N THR A 13 -4.81 -17.85 -5.91
CA THR A 13 -4.64 -18.40 -4.55
C THR A 13 -3.24 -18.57 -3.96
N LEU A 14 -2.75 -17.51 -3.29
CA LEU A 14 -1.84 -17.66 -2.14
C LEU A 14 -2.31 -16.97 -0.86
N LYS A 15 -2.25 -17.76 0.22
CA LYS A 15 -2.86 -17.59 1.55
C LYS A 15 -1.94 -18.32 2.56
N ARG A 16 -1.51 -17.82 3.71
CA ARG A 16 -1.19 -16.44 4.18
C ARG A 16 0.28 -16.11 3.81
N PRO A 17 0.82 -14.87 3.97
CA PRO A 17 0.26 -13.63 4.52
C PRO A 17 0.08 -12.53 3.45
N LYS A 18 -1.17 -12.18 3.16
CA LYS A 18 -1.50 -11.14 2.19
C LYS A 18 -1.49 -9.73 2.80
N ALA A 19 -1.84 -9.62 4.09
CA ALA A 19 -1.89 -8.35 4.81
C ALA A 19 -0.55 -7.60 4.76
N ASP A 20 0.55 -8.23 5.17
CA ASP A 20 1.86 -7.58 5.29
C ASP A 20 2.39 -7.09 3.94
N ARG A 21 2.15 -7.82 2.83
CA ARG A 21 2.56 -7.39 1.49
C ARG A 21 1.71 -6.26 0.92
N ASP A 22 0.40 -6.29 1.12
CA ASP A 22 -0.47 -5.19 0.69
C ASP A 22 -0.21 -3.93 1.55
N VAL A 23 0.07 -4.10 2.85
CA VAL A 23 0.47 -3.02 3.77
C VAL A 23 1.82 -2.43 3.38
N LEU A 24 2.86 -3.23 3.16
CA LEU A 24 4.18 -2.76 2.69
C LEU A 24 4.07 -1.98 1.37
N ARG A 25 3.28 -2.48 0.41
CA ARG A 25 3.02 -1.75 -0.84
C ARG A 25 2.31 -0.41 -0.59
N LEU A 26 1.35 -0.37 0.34
CA LEU A 26 0.65 0.87 0.69
C LEU A 26 1.60 1.87 1.40
N GLU A 27 2.47 1.39 2.29
CA GLU A 27 3.54 2.19 2.91
C GLU A 27 4.47 2.78 1.85
N GLU A 28 4.95 1.98 0.89
CA GLU A 28 5.81 2.43 -0.21
C GLU A 28 5.10 3.43 -1.14
N GLU A 29 3.85 3.15 -1.56
CA GLU A 29 3.10 4.04 -2.46
C GLU A 29 2.79 5.38 -1.79
N LEU A 30 2.31 5.35 -0.55
CA LEU A 30 2.06 6.57 0.23
C LEU A 30 3.36 7.34 0.45
N SER A 31 4.46 6.64 0.76
CA SER A 31 5.77 7.26 0.92
C SER A 31 6.27 7.94 -0.34
N GLN A 32 6.09 7.32 -1.51
CA GLN A 32 6.42 7.92 -2.81
C GLN A 32 5.52 9.12 -3.15
N ARG A 33 4.21 9.06 -2.89
CA ARG A 33 3.27 10.16 -3.19
C ARG A 33 3.42 11.36 -2.26
N LEU A 34 3.70 11.12 -0.99
CA LEU A 34 3.84 12.15 0.05
C LEU A 34 5.28 12.65 0.18
N GLY A 35 6.24 11.99 -0.47
CA GLY A 35 7.66 12.32 -0.37
C GLY A 35 8.23 12.15 1.04
N THR A 36 7.63 11.28 1.87
CA THR A 36 7.97 11.14 3.29
C THR A 36 7.73 9.74 3.83
N THR A 37 8.45 9.34 4.88
CA THR A 37 8.35 7.97 5.41
C THR A 37 6.99 7.72 6.09
N VAL A 38 6.11 7.02 5.39
CA VAL A 38 4.86 6.47 5.93
C VAL A 38 5.09 5.05 6.41
N ARG A 39 4.55 4.71 7.60
CA ARG A 39 4.66 3.39 8.20
C ARG A 39 3.33 2.95 8.81
N ILE A 40 2.79 1.82 8.40
CA ILE A 40 1.46 1.36 8.80
C ILE A 40 1.59 0.25 9.83
N ARG A 41 1.17 0.52 11.06
CA ARG A 41 1.06 -0.51 12.10
C ARG A 41 -0.27 -1.25 11.92
N ALA A 42 -0.21 -2.48 11.43
CA ALA A 42 -1.37 -3.37 11.42
C ALA A 42 -1.88 -3.58 12.87
N GLY A 43 -3.17 -3.33 13.10
CA GLY A 43 -3.81 -3.51 14.39
C GLY A 43 -4.22 -4.97 14.63
N ALA A 44 -4.63 -5.29 15.85
CA ALA A 44 -5.06 -6.64 16.24
C ALA A 44 -6.32 -7.15 15.51
N LYS A 45 -7.04 -6.28 14.79
CA LYS A 45 -8.21 -6.63 13.96
C LYS A 45 -7.90 -6.42 12.48
N LYS A 46 -8.30 -7.39 11.66
CA LYS A 46 -8.13 -7.37 10.21
C LYS A 46 -8.88 -6.19 9.59
N GLY A 47 -8.16 -5.29 8.92
CA GLY A 47 -8.71 -4.05 8.36
C GLY A 47 -8.63 -2.84 9.30
N SER A 48 -8.04 -2.98 10.49
CA SER A 48 -7.71 -1.87 11.39
C SER A 48 -6.19 -1.71 11.47
N GLY A 49 -5.71 -0.46 11.50
CA GLY A 49 -4.30 -0.15 11.65
C GLY A 49 -4.08 1.35 11.84
N THR A 50 -2.88 1.72 12.26
CA THR A 50 -2.49 3.11 12.50
C THR A 50 -1.41 3.50 11.48
N PRO A 51 -1.69 4.41 10.53
CA PRO A 51 -0.65 5.03 9.73
C PRO A 51 0.16 6.00 10.62
N VAL A 52 1.48 5.86 10.58
CA VAL A 52 2.45 6.70 11.26
C VAL A 52 3.25 7.41 10.18
N ILE A 53 3.03 8.72 10.03
CA ILE A 53 3.69 9.54 9.02
C ILE A 53 4.83 10.27 9.71
N SER A 54 6.07 9.97 9.32
CA SER A 54 7.24 10.74 9.75
C SER A 54 7.41 11.91 8.81
N TYR A 55 7.74 13.10 9.30
CA TYR A 55 8.01 14.29 8.50
C TYR A 55 9.26 15.02 9.03
N ARG A 56 9.94 15.77 8.15
CA ARG A 56 11.16 16.53 8.48
C ARG A 56 10.90 18.00 8.78
N THR A 57 9.81 18.56 8.24
CA THR A 57 9.43 19.98 8.38
C THR A 57 7.92 20.10 8.59
N LEU A 58 7.49 21.23 9.17
CA LEU A 58 6.05 21.52 9.35
C LEU A 58 5.34 21.66 7.98
N ASP A 59 6.00 22.32 7.02
CA ASP A 59 5.56 22.46 5.63
C ASP A 59 5.25 21.09 4.96
N GLN A 60 6.08 20.07 5.18
CA GLN A 60 5.83 18.72 4.65
C GLN A 60 4.59 18.05 5.28
N LEU A 61 4.30 18.34 6.56
CA LEU A 61 3.08 17.89 7.21
C LEU A 61 1.85 18.61 6.64
N GLU A 62 1.91 19.92 6.43
CA GLU A 62 0.81 20.67 5.81
C GLU A 62 0.55 20.22 4.36
N ALA A 63 1.61 20.05 3.56
CA ALA A 63 1.51 19.54 2.19
C ALA A 63 0.98 18.09 2.11
N THR A 64 1.15 17.30 3.18
CA THR A 64 0.53 15.97 3.35
C THR A 64 -0.95 16.08 3.67
N LEU A 65 -1.33 16.94 4.62
CA LEU A 65 -2.70 17.13 5.07
C LEU A 65 -3.58 17.79 3.99
N ALA A 66 -3.05 18.72 3.22
CA ALA A 66 -3.74 19.41 2.12
C ALA A 66 -4.04 18.51 0.90
N ARG A 67 -3.66 17.22 0.95
CA ARG A 67 -3.75 16.26 -0.16
C ARG A 67 -4.66 15.06 0.15
N LEU A 68 -5.32 15.09 1.31
CA LEU A 68 -6.34 14.15 1.80
C LEU A 68 -7.75 14.68 1.54
#